data_AF-A0A0K0GQB1-F1
#
_entry.id   AF-A0A0K0GQB1-F1
#
_cell.length_a   1.000
_cell.length_b   1.000
_cell.length_c   1.000
_cell.angle_alpha   90.00
_cell.angle_beta   90.00
_cell.angle_gamma   90.00
#
_symmetry.space_group_name_H-M   'P 1'
#
loop_
_entity.id
_entity.type
_entity.pdbx_description
1 polymer ?
#
loop_
_entity_poly.entity_id
_entity_poly.type
_entity_poly.pdbx_seq_one_letter_code
_entity_poly.pdbx_strand_id
1 'polypeptide(L)'
;MLLALPGLAVAQDVPLGYAVQGGMTLQEIDPAIYAYHYDHGFVGEDALGWDPALQFAWSRIAAAKVCAQQSPSDALIGKLVEQYGKDAVVHRINGIGFHEAQMRAAGTFCTPARVAEATAVAPAFAAGDFSKATAYAAVAEAGTLMVATQPTVISGGAGSAALSLPADWALLLPIHSRTVARAC
;
A
#
# COMPACT_ATOMS: atom_id res chain seq x y z
N MET A 1 -34.03 -8.26 -3.44
CA MET A 1 -32.93 -8.88 -2.69
C MET A 1 -31.79 -9.07 -3.68
N LEU A 2 -30.92 -8.06 -3.84
CA LEU A 2 -29.75 -8.14 -4.71
C LEU A 2 -28.56 -8.59 -3.86
N LEU A 3 -28.02 -9.76 -4.18
CA LEU A 3 -26.77 -10.26 -3.64
C LEU A 3 -25.62 -9.44 -4.27
N ALA A 4 -24.98 -8.59 -3.46
CA ALA A 4 -23.71 -7.98 -3.83
C ALA A 4 -22.61 -9.04 -3.64
N LEU A 5 -22.00 -9.47 -4.74
CA LEU A 5 -20.80 -10.30 -4.71
C LEU A 5 -19.63 -9.47 -4.17
N PRO A 6 -18.80 -10.00 -3.26
CA PRO A 6 -17.58 -9.33 -2.84
C PRO A 6 -16.64 -9.19 -4.04
N GLY A 7 -16.11 -7.97 -4.20
CA GLY A 7 -15.47 -7.49 -5.41
C GLY A 7 -14.32 -8.37 -5.92
N LEU A 8 -14.39 -8.68 -7.22
CA LEU A 8 -13.21 -8.91 -8.02
C LEU A 8 -12.41 -7.60 -8.00
N ALA A 9 -11.23 -7.61 -7.36
CA ALA A 9 -10.25 -6.54 -7.55
C ALA A 9 -9.93 -6.49 -9.04
N VAL A 10 -10.54 -5.54 -9.74
CA VAL A 10 -10.35 -5.33 -11.17
C VAL A 10 -8.96 -4.74 -11.39
N ALA A 11 -8.26 -5.20 -12.42
CA ALA A 11 -6.98 -4.66 -12.89
C ALA A 11 -7.00 -3.16 -13.27
N GLN A 12 -8.11 -2.45 -13.02
CA GLN A 12 -8.34 -1.05 -13.34
C GLN A 12 -7.68 -0.08 -12.34
N ASP A 13 -7.36 -0.54 -11.12
CA ASP A 13 -6.81 0.31 -10.06
C ASP A 13 -5.28 0.18 -9.89
N VAL A 14 -4.63 -0.73 -10.61
CA VAL A 14 -3.17 -0.92 -10.56
C VAL A 14 -2.50 0.30 -11.23
N PRO A 15 -1.58 1.01 -10.55
CA PRO A 15 -0.84 2.11 -11.16
C PRO A 15 -0.15 1.70 -12.46
N LEU A 16 -0.16 2.58 -13.46
CA LEU A 16 0.40 2.30 -14.79
C LEU A 16 1.88 1.88 -14.67
N GLY A 17 2.22 0.70 -15.22
CA GLY A 17 3.59 0.16 -15.19
C GLY A 17 3.98 -0.50 -13.87
N TYR A 18 3.08 -0.59 -12.89
CA TYR A 18 3.34 -1.29 -11.64
C TYR A 18 3.08 -2.80 -11.78
N ALA A 19 4.13 -3.61 -11.61
CA ALA A 19 4.08 -5.07 -11.74
C ALA A 19 3.57 -5.80 -10.48
N VAL A 20 3.00 -5.08 -9.50
CA VAL A 20 2.51 -5.64 -8.22
C VAL A 20 3.61 -6.34 -7.40
N GLN A 21 4.87 -6.07 -7.74
CA GLN A 21 6.05 -6.64 -7.12
C GLN A 21 7.04 -5.50 -6.85
N GLY A 22 7.50 -5.39 -5.61
CA GLY A 22 8.55 -4.45 -5.21
C GLY A 22 8.10 -3.04 -4.80
N GLY A 23 6.80 -2.72 -4.85
CA GLY A 23 6.30 -1.39 -4.45
C GLY A 23 6.60 -1.04 -2.99
N MET A 24 6.64 -2.04 -2.10
CA MET A 24 7.03 -1.88 -0.70
C MET A 24 8.48 -2.34 -0.43
N THR A 25 9.24 -2.72 -1.46
CA THR A 25 10.65 -3.14 -1.32
C THR A 25 11.65 -2.00 -1.50
N LEU A 26 11.16 -0.79 -1.80
CA LEU A 26 11.98 0.40 -2.03
C LEU A 26 11.83 1.39 -0.88
N GLN A 27 12.91 2.13 -0.57
CA GLN A 27 12.86 3.22 0.41
C GLN A 27 12.07 4.43 -0.13
N GLU A 28 12.18 4.70 -1.42
CA GLU A 28 11.38 5.72 -2.12
C GLU A 28 10.28 5.00 -2.91
N ILE A 29 9.04 5.17 -2.44
CA ILE A 29 7.86 4.58 -3.07
C ILE A 29 7.06 5.70 -3.73
N ASP A 30 6.69 5.51 -5.00
CA ASP A 30 5.78 6.42 -5.68
C ASP A 30 4.46 6.57 -4.87
N PRO A 31 3.99 7.81 -4.61
CA PRO A 31 2.76 8.07 -3.87
C PRO A 31 1.53 7.27 -4.34
N ALA A 32 1.37 7.03 -5.65
CA ALA A 32 0.25 6.27 -6.20
C ALA A 32 0.39 4.77 -5.90
N ILE A 33 1.62 4.24 -5.91
CA ILE A 33 1.89 2.84 -5.54
C ILE A 33 1.62 2.61 -4.06
N TYR A 34 2.07 3.53 -3.20
CA TYR A 34 1.77 3.43 -1.77
C TYR A 34 0.27 3.51 -1.49
N ALA A 35 -0.44 4.45 -2.15
CA ALA A 35 -1.89 4.58 -2.06
C ALA A 35 -2.62 3.31 -2.50
N TYR A 36 -2.16 2.67 -3.59
CA TYR A 36 -2.68 1.39 -4.03
C TYR A 36 -2.53 0.30 -2.96
N HIS A 37 -1.33 0.12 -2.40
CA HIS A 37 -1.13 -0.88 -1.34
C HIS A 37 -1.91 -0.57 -0.07
N TYR A 38 -2.07 0.71 0.28
CA TYR A 38 -2.92 1.07 1.39
C TYR A 38 -4.36 0.60 1.16
N ASP A 39 -4.92 0.75 -0.04
CA ASP A 39 -6.32 0.41 -0.34
C ASP A 39 -6.54 -1.09 -0.58
N HIS A 40 -5.56 -1.76 -1.20
CA HIS A 40 -5.70 -3.15 -1.67
C HIS A 40 -4.96 -4.17 -0.80
N GLY A 41 -4.17 -3.70 0.17
CA GLY A 41 -3.38 -4.53 1.07
C GLY A 41 -1.91 -4.60 0.69
N PHE A 42 -1.12 -4.95 1.69
CA PHE A 42 0.30 -5.23 1.58
C PHE A 42 0.45 -6.73 1.35
N VAL A 43 1.30 -7.13 0.40
CA VAL A 43 1.52 -8.53 0.03
C VAL A 43 2.99 -8.81 -0.17
N GLY A 44 3.40 -10.05 0.12
CA GLY A 44 4.80 -10.47 0.06
C GLY A 44 5.65 -9.90 1.20
N GLU A 45 6.91 -10.33 1.25
CA GLU A 45 7.92 -9.68 2.09
C GLU A 45 8.17 -8.27 1.56
N ASP A 46 7.98 -7.25 2.39
CA ASP A 46 8.40 -5.89 2.05
C ASP A 46 9.94 -5.80 2.02
N ALA A 47 10.51 -4.60 1.85
CA ALA A 47 11.97 -4.41 1.80
C ALA A 47 12.72 -5.05 2.98
N LEU A 48 12.02 -5.19 4.11
CA LEU A 48 12.54 -5.61 5.40
C LEU A 48 11.90 -6.92 5.89
N GLY A 49 11.05 -7.56 5.09
CA GLY A 49 10.34 -8.79 5.44
C GLY A 49 9.28 -8.63 6.52
N TRP A 50 8.64 -7.47 6.64
CA TRP A 50 7.57 -7.24 7.61
C TRP A 50 6.30 -8.02 7.25
N ASP A 51 5.66 -8.56 8.30
CA ASP A 51 4.40 -9.29 8.20
C ASP A 51 3.30 -8.41 7.55
N PRO A 52 2.56 -8.90 6.54
CA PRO A 52 1.52 -8.14 5.85
C PRO A 52 0.41 -7.60 6.77
N ALA A 53 0.01 -8.36 7.81
CA ALA A 53 -0.98 -7.89 8.76
C ALA A 53 -0.40 -6.78 9.66
N LEU A 54 0.87 -6.88 10.05
CA LEU A 54 1.58 -5.81 10.76
C LEU A 54 1.67 -4.53 9.90
N GLN A 55 2.02 -4.65 8.62
CA GLN A 55 2.04 -3.52 7.68
C GLN A 55 0.66 -2.87 7.55
N PHE A 56 -0.39 -3.68 7.45
CA PHE A 56 -1.75 -3.17 7.47
C PHE A 56 -2.05 -2.38 8.75
N ALA A 57 -1.74 -2.95 9.92
CA ALA A 57 -1.99 -2.32 11.20
C ALA A 57 -1.24 -0.98 11.33
N TRP A 58 0.06 -0.96 11.03
CA TRP A 58 0.87 0.26 11.03
C TRP A 58 0.33 1.31 10.07
N SER A 59 -0.07 0.92 8.86
CA SER A 59 -0.64 1.84 7.87
C SER A 59 -1.92 2.52 8.38
N ARG A 60 -2.83 1.77 9.02
CA ARG A 60 -4.09 2.34 9.52
C ARG A 60 -3.88 3.21 10.74
N ILE A 61 -2.93 2.86 11.61
CA ILE A 61 -2.54 3.71 12.74
C ILE A 61 -1.92 5.02 12.24
N ALA A 62 -1.04 4.95 11.23
CA ALA A 62 -0.47 6.14 10.58
C ALA A 62 -1.56 7.00 9.93
N ALA A 63 -2.53 6.40 9.23
CA ALA A 63 -3.65 7.14 8.65
C ALA A 63 -4.55 7.78 9.71
N ALA A 64 -4.81 7.11 10.83
CA ALA A 64 -5.55 7.70 11.94
C ALA A 64 -4.84 8.96 12.46
N LYS A 65 -3.51 8.94 12.54
CA LYS A 65 -2.73 10.11 12.94
C LYS A 65 -2.67 11.21 11.88
N VAL A 66 -2.35 10.87 10.62
CA VAL A 66 -2.15 11.86 9.54
C VAL A 66 -3.48 12.44 9.07
N CYS A 67 -4.48 11.59 8.86
CA CYS A 67 -5.75 11.97 8.23
C CYS A 67 -6.86 12.29 9.25
N ALA A 68 -6.83 11.70 10.45
CA ALA A 68 -7.84 11.94 11.49
C ALA A 68 -7.29 12.63 12.75
N GLN A 69 -6.01 12.99 12.77
CA GLN A 69 -5.34 13.67 13.90
C GLN A 69 -5.38 12.88 15.23
N GLN A 70 -5.45 11.55 15.13
CA GLN A 70 -5.49 10.63 16.28
C GLN A 70 -4.14 9.93 16.43
N SER A 71 -3.29 10.45 17.32
CA SER A 71 -2.00 9.81 17.62
C SER A 71 -2.20 8.47 18.36
N PRO A 72 -1.38 7.44 18.07
CA PRO A 72 -1.43 6.19 18.82
C PRO A 72 -1.03 6.41 20.28
N SER A 73 -1.72 5.73 21.19
CA SER A 73 -1.36 5.70 22.60
C SER A 73 -0.22 4.70 22.86
N ASP A 74 0.51 4.87 23.96
CA ASP A 74 1.52 3.88 24.38
C ASP A 74 0.92 2.50 24.65
N ALA A 75 -0.34 2.44 25.11
CA ALA A 75 -1.06 1.18 25.29
C ALA A 75 -1.24 0.44 23.96
N LEU A 76 -1.62 1.15 22.90
CA LEU A 76 -1.72 0.57 21.55
C LEU A 76 -0.37 0.07 21.05
N ILE A 77 0.72 0.81 21.31
CA ILE A 77 2.07 0.36 20.94
C ILE A 77 2.45 -0.90 21.74
N GLY A 78 2.07 -0.97 23.03
CA GLY A 78 2.22 -2.19 23.83
C GLY A 78 1.50 -3.39 23.22
N LYS A 79 0.30 -3.20 22.66
CA LYS A 79 -0.44 -4.25 21.95
C LYS A 79 0.24 -4.73 20.67
N LEU A 80 0.89 -3.83 19.93
CA LEU A 80 1.71 -4.23 18.78
C LEU A 80 2.90 -5.08 19.22
N VAL A 81 3.60 -4.70 20.28
CA VAL A 81 4.73 -5.46 20.84
C VAL A 81 4.28 -6.84 21.31
N GLU A 82 3.16 -6.93 22.02
CA GLU A 82 2.59 -8.19 22.51
C GLU A 82 2.24 -9.15 21.36
N GLN A 83 1.61 -8.62 20.29
CA GLN A 83 1.10 -9.44 19.18
C GLN A 83 2.19 -9.82 18.16
N TYR A 84 3.03 -8.87 17.78
CA TYR A 84 3.95 -9.00 16.64
C TYR A 84 5.43 -9.05 17.05
N GLY A 85 5.74 -8.92 18.33
CA GLY A 85 7.11 -8.81 18.83
C GLY A 85 7.79 -7.52 18.38
N LYS A 86 9.12 -7.46 18.46
CA LYS A 86 9.94 -6.23 18.32
C LYS A 86 9.70 -5.23 19.45
N ASP A 87 10.58 -4.24 19.54
CA ASP A 87 10.45 -3.20 20.55
C ASP A 87 9.51 -2.07 20.08
N ALA A 88 9.10 -1.25 21.05
CA ALA A 88 8.20 -0.12 20.80
C ALA A 88 8.80 0.95 19.87
N VAL A 89 10.13 1.04 19.75
CA VAL A 89 10.80 2.00 18.86
C VAL A 89 10.66 1.55 17.42
N VAL A 90 10.83 0.25 17.13
CA VAL A 90 10.61 -0.33 15.80
C VAL A 90 9.19 -0.06 15.31
N HIS A 91 8.16 -0.32 16.13
CA HIS A 91 6.79 -0.04 15.71
C HIS A 91 6.53 1.45 15.46
N ARG A 92 7.11 2.34 16.26
CA ARG A 92 6.90 3.79 16.13
C ARG A 92 7.63 4.38 14.93
N ILE A 93 8.91 4.05 14.75
CA ILE A 93 9.78 4.70 13.76
C ILE A 93 9.73 3.93 12.44
N ASN A 94 10.05 2.65 12.46
CA ASN A 94 10.19 1.86 11.24
C ASN A 94 8.83 1.45 10.66
N GLY A 95 7.83 1.26 11.53
CA GLY A 95 6.47 0.95 11.13
C GLY A 95 5.62 2.19 10.88
N ILE A 96 5.01 2.70 11.94
CA ILE A 96 4.04 3.80 11.87
C ILE A 96 4.68 5.04 11.23
N GLY A 97 5.87 5.44 11.67
CA GLY A 97 6.58 6.62 11.17
C GLY A 97 6.90 6.55 9.67
N PHE A 98 7.27 5.38 9.16
CA PHE A 98 7.45 5.16 7.73
C PHE A 98 6.14 5.40 6.96
N HIS A 99 5.05 4.75 7.38
CA HIS A 99 3.74 4.94 6.75
C HIS A 99 3.26 6.39 6.83
N GLU A 100 3.51 7.09 7.93
CA GLU A 100 3.21 8.52 8.06
C GLU A 100 3.95 9.37 7.02
N ALA A 101 5.25 9.11 6.82
CA ALA A 101 6.07 9.82 5.85
C ALA A 101 5.52 9.66 4.43
N GLN A 102 5.18 8.43 4.05
CA GLN A 102 4.59 8.13 2.75
C GLN A 102 3.25 8.86 2.54
N MET A 103 2.39 8.89 3.55
CA MET A 103 1.11 9.60 3.47
C MET A 103 1.29 11.12 3.34
N ARG A 104 2.27 11.69 4.06
CA ARG A 104 2.53 13.14 4.02
C ARG A 104 3.20 13.58 2.72
N ALA A 105 3.98 12.71 2.09
CA ALA A 105 4.54 12.96 0.76
C ALA A 105 3.44 13.06 -0.32
N ALA A 106 2.25 12.51 -0.06
CA ALA A 106 1.11 12.46 -0.95
C ALA A 106 0.00 13.44 -0.50
N GLY A 107 0.00 14.67 -1.04
CA GLY A 107 -0.95 15.72 -0.61
C GLY A 107 -2.44 15.38 -0.76
N THR A 108 -2.79 14.37 -1.56
CA THR A 108 -4.17 13.89 -1.79
C THR A 108 -4.47 12.55 -1.13
N PHE A 109 -3.57 12.03 -0.28
CA PHE A 109 -3.72 10.71 0.31
C PHE A 109 -4.98 10.59 1.18
N CYS A 110 -5.28 11.60 1.99
CA CYS A 110 -6.39 11.54 2.93
C CYS A 110 -7.74 11.76 2.24
N THR A 111 -8.36 10.67 1.79
CA THR A 111 -9.75 10.68 1.28
C THR A 111 -10.74 10.42 2.41
N PRO A 112 -12.03 10.80 2.26
CA PRO A 112 -13.05 10.49 3.25
C PRO A 112 -13.16 9.00 3.58
N ALA A 113 -12.98 8.13 2.58
CA ALA A 113 -13.00 6.67 2.77
C ALA A 113 -11.85 6.19 3.66
N ARG A 114 -10.62 6.65 3.41
CA ARG A 114 -9.43 6.27 4.19
C ARG A 114 -9.49 6.81 5.62
N VAL A 115 -10.04 8.01 5.82
CA VAL A 115 -10.31 8.57 7.16
C VAL A 115 -11.29 7.69 7.92
N ALA A 116 -12.44 7.38 7.31
CA ALA A 116 -13.48 6.58 7.94
C ALA A 116 -12.95 5.18 8.32
N GLU A 117 -12.19 4.55 7.43
CA GLU A 117 -11.60 3.25 7.68
C GLU A 117 -10.58 3.29 8.83
N ALA A 118 -9.65 4.25 8.81
CA ALA A 118 -8.62 4.38 9.84
C ALA A 118 -9.23 4.65 11.23
N THR A 119 -10.24 5.52 11.30
CA THR A 119 -10.97 5.77 12.56
C THR A 119 -11.75 4.56 13.03
N ALA A 120 -12.35 3.78 12.11
CA ALA A 120 -13.16 2.62 12.49
C ALA A 120 -12.33 1.47 13.11
N VAL A 121 -11.07 1.31 12.72
CA VAL A 121 -10.21 0.22 13.23
C VAL A 121 -9.44 0.57 14.50
N ALA A 122 -9.22 1.87 14.76
CA ALA A 122 -8.40 2.33 15.88
C ALA A 122 -8.85 1.78 17.25
N PRO A 123 -10.15 1.73 17.60
CA PRO A 123 -10.58 1.17 18.89
C PRO A 123 -10.25 -0.31 19.06
N ALA A 124 -10.38 -1.11 18.00
CA ALA A 124 -10.06 -2.53 18.03
C ALA A 124 -8.56 -2.75 18.26
N PHE A 125 -7.72 -2.01 17.55
CA PHE A 125 -6.25 -2.07 17.74
C PHE A 125 -5.83 -1.62 19.13
N ALA A 126 -6.47 -0.58 19.69
CA ALA A 126 -6.22 -0.15 21.06
C ALA A 126 -6.59 -1.23 22.10
N ALA A 127 -7.55 -2.09 21.78
CA ALA A 127 -7.91 -3.26 22.59
C ALA A 127 -7.04 -4.50 22.32
N GLY A 128 -6.14 -4.45 21.32
CA GLY A 128 -5.31 -5.58 20.88
C GLY A 128 -5.98 -6.54 19.91
N ASP A 129 -7.16 -6.20 19.39
CA ASP A 129 -7.82 -6.98 18.35
C ASP A 129 -7.30 -6.58 16.95
N PHE A 130 -6.38 -7.38 16.42
CA PHE A 130 -5.82 -7.21 15.07
C PHE A 130 -6.47 -8.13 14.02
N SER A 131 -7.61 -8.77 14.32
CA SER A 131 -8.26 -9.72 13.40
C SER A 131 -8.55 -9.14 12.02
N LYS A 132 -8.92 -7.86 11.95
CA LYS A 132 -9.13 -7.16 10.67
C LYS A 132 -7.82 -7.03 9.88
N ALA A 133 -6.69 -6.83 10.53
CA ALA A 133 -5.40 -6.78 9.84
C ALA A 133 -5.06 -8.13 9.20
N THR A 134 -5.26 -9.22 9.94
CA THR A 134 -5.09 -10.60 9.42
C THR A 134 -6.03 -10.89 8.25
N ALA A 135 -7.31 -10.50 8.36
CA ALA A 135 -8.28 -10.72 7.30
C ALA A 135 -7.91 -9.97 6.00
N TYR A 136 -7.44 -8.73 6.11
CA TYR A 136 -7.01 -7.96 4.94
C TYR A 136 -5.76 -8.55 4.30
N ALA A 137 -4.77 -8.98 5.09
CA ALA A 137 -3.60 -9.67 4.57
C ALA A 137 -3.99 -10.91 3.76
N ALA A 138 -4.87 -11.77 4.31
CA ALA A 138 -5.34 -12.97 3.62
C ALA A 138 -6.09 -12.67 2.31
N VAL A 139 -6.93 -11.62 2.30
CA VAL A 139 -7.64 -11.19 1.07
C VAL A 139 -6.67 -10.65 0.03
N ALA A 140 -5.68 -9.86 0.45
CA ALA A 140 -4.68 -9.29 -0.45
C ALA A 140 -3.83 -10.39 -1.11
N GLU A 141 -3.35 -11.36 -0.32
CA GLU A 141 -2.61 -12.52 -0.84
C GLU A 141 -3.44 -13.35 -1.84
N ALA A 142 -4.72 -13.60 -1.52
CA ALA A 142 -5.63 -14.28 -2.43
C ALA A 142 -5.86 -13.49 -3.73
N GLY A 143 -5.98 -12.16 -3.63
CA GLY A 143 -6.11 -11.26 -4.78
C GLY A 143 -4.88 -11.30 -5.69
N THR A 144 -3.67 -11.33 -5.14
CA THR A 144 -2.42 -11.45 -5.92
C THR A 144 -2.38 -12.77 -6.69
N LEU A 145 -2.81 -13.89 -6.08
CA LEU A 145 -2.88 -15.19 -6.75
C LEU A 145 -3.89 -15.18 -7.92
N MET A 146 -5.00 -14.45 -7.79
CA MET A 146 -5.98 -14.30 -8.87
C MET A 146 -5.45 -13.47 -10.04
N VAL A 147 -4.69 -12.39 -9.78
CA VAL A 147 -4.03 -11.60 -10.84
C VAL A 147 -2.99 -12.44 -11.57
N ALA A 148 -2.19 -13.23 -10.85
CA ALA A 148 -1.17 -14.10 -11.45
C ALA A 148 -1.75 -15.26 -12.30
N THR A 149 -3.00 -15.64 -12.06
CA THR A 149 -3.67 -16.76 -12.75
C THR A 149 -4.63 -16.33 -13.86
N GLN A 150 -4.87 -15.02 -14.04
CA GLN A 150 -5.60 -14.53 -15.20
C GLN A 150 -4.75 -14.71 -16.47
N PRO A 151 -5.21 -15.52 -17.46
CA PRO A 151 -4.54 -15.54 -18.74
C PRO A 151 -4.65 -14.14 -19.35
N THR A 152 -3.52 -13.59 -19.81
CA THR A 152 -3.47 -12.34 -20.56
C THR A 152 -4.27 -12.53 -21.86
N VAL A 153 -5.58 -12.26 -21.83
CA VAL A 153 -6.38 -12.23 -23.05
C VAL A 153 -6.02 -10.93 -23.77
N ILE A 154 -4.96 -10.99 -24.56
CA ILE A 154 -4.74 -10.03 -25.63
C ILE A 154 -5.82 -10.34 -26.68
N SER A 155 -6.93 -9.63 -26.60
CA SER A 155 -7.95 -9.63 -27.66
C SER A 155 -7.27 -9.17 -28.96
N GLY A 156 -7.22 -10.11 -29.91
CA GLY A 156 -6.39 -10.03 -31.11
C GLY A 156 -6.65 -8.82 -31.99
N GLY A 157 -5.57 -8.11 -32.30
CA GLY A 157 -5.39 -7.31 -33.51
C GLY A 157 -4.00 -7.64 -34.06
N ALA A 158 -3.98 -8.22 -35.26
CA ALA A 158 -2.85 -8.81 -35.98
C ALA A 158 -1.47 -8.14 -35.79
N GLY A 159 -0.44 -8.97 -35.61
CA GLY A 159 0.96 -8.62 -35.83
C GLY A 159 1.89 -9.03 -34.69
N SER A 160 2.41 -10.25 -34.75
CA SER A 160 3.46 -10.73 -33.85
C SER A 160 4.72 -9.86 -33.95
N ALA A 161 4.90 -8.99 -32.97
CA ALA A 161 6.21 -8.58 -32.48
C ALA A 161 6.13 -8.65 -30.95
N ALA A 162 6.70 -9.71 -30.36
CA ALA A 162 6.94 -9.76 -28.92
C ALA A 162 7.96 -8.66 -28.60
N LEU A 163 7.46 -7.46 -28.28
CA LEU A 163 8.26 -6.43 -27.66
C LEU A 163 8.43 -6.83 -26.20
N SER A 164 9.54 -7.51 -25.89
CA SER A 164 10.03 -7.61 -24.52
C SER A 164 10.23 -6.18 -24.01
N LEU A 165 9.32 -5.71 -23.16
CA LEU A 165 9.48 -4.43 -22.47
C LEU A 165 10.61 -4.58 -21.45
N PRO A 166 11.57 -3.65 -21.37
CA PRO A 166 12.65 -3.73 -20.39
C PRO A 166 12.07 -3.58 -18.97
N ALA A 167 12.63 -4.31 -18.01
CA ALA A 167 12.27 -4.24 -16.59
C ALA A 167 12.67 -2.90 -15.92
N ASP A 168 13.28 -2.00 -16.67
CA ASP A 168 13.81 -0.73 -16.19
C ASP A 168 12.82 0.40 -16.48
N TRP A 169 11.87 0.60 -15.57
CA TRP A 169 10.87 1.68 -15.64
C TRP A 169 11.49 3.10 -15.73
N ALA A 170 12.75 3.25 -15.31
CA ALA A 170 13.49 4.51 -15.33
C ALA A 170 13.72 5.10 -16.74
N LEU A 171 13.60 4.29 -17.79
CA LEU A 171 13.81 4.73 -19.18
C LEU A 171 12.54 5.25 -19.87
N LEU A 172 11.37 5.18 -19.22
CA LEU A 172 10.07 5.57 -19.80
C LEU A 172 9.54 6.92 -19.29
N LEU A 173 10.28 7.60 -18.40
CA LEU A 173 9.92 8.96 -17.99
C LEU A 173 10.23 9.96 -19.12
N PRO A 174 9.32 10.89 -19.46
CA PRO A 174 9.67 12.02 -20.30
C PRO A 174 10.74 12.81 -19.58
N ILE A 175 11.94 12.89 -20.18
CA ILE A 175 12.98 13.81 -19.73
C ILE A 175 12.40 15.21 -19.89
N HIS A 176 11.87 15.77 -18.81
CA HIS A 176 11.62 17.20 -18.74
C HIS A 176 12.99 17.85 -18.69
N SER A 177 13.54 18.13 -19.88
CA SER A 177 14.65 19.03 -20.05
C SER A 177 14.26 20.33 -19.35
N ARG A 178 14.84 20.57 -18.16
CA ARG A 178 14.83 21.90 -17.57
C ARG A 178 15.59 22.79 -18.52
N THR A 179 14.87 23.53 -19.35
CA THR A 179 15.42 24.69 -20.03
C THR A 179 15.86 25.65 -18.95
N VAL A 180 17.16 25.66 -18.65
CA VAL A 180 17.79 26.75 -17.92
C VAL A 180 17.70 27.95 -18.85
N ALA A 181 16.69 28.80 -18.62
CA ALA A 181 16.67 30.13 -19.21
C ALA A 181 17.84 30.90 -18.61
N ARG A 182 18.89 31.04 -19.42
CA ARG A 182 20.03 31.91 -19.15
C ARG A 182 19.55 33.34 -19.42
N ALA A 183 19.33 34.12 -18.37
CA ALA A 183 19.13 35.55 -18.51
C ALA A 183 20.46 36.19 -18.95
N CYS A 184 20.40 37.00 -20.00
CA CYS A 184 21.45 37.94 -20.39
C CYS A 184 21.52 39.10 -19.40
#